data_AF-A0A970IYC4-F1
#
_entry.id   AF-A0A970IYC4-F1
#
_cell.length_a   1.000
_cell.length_b   1.000
_cell.length_c   1.000
_cell.angle_alpha   90.00
_cell.angle_beta   90.00
_cell.angle_gamma   90.00
#
_symmetry.space_group_name_H-M   'P 1'
#
loop_
_entity.id
_entity.type
_entity.pdbx_description
1 polymer ?
#
loop_
_entity_poly.entity_id
_entity_poly.type
_entity_poly.pdbx_seq_one_letter_code
_entity_poly.pdbx_strand_id
1 'polypeptide(L)' 'MKYDIQIWFFIVFFPLIPIVFRTLMAIDVSKIFKKNSVREIRLLFMFTSIIIAFLVSEAFMRFLERLVSFFGY' A
#
# COMPACT_ATOMS: atom_id res chain seq x y z
N MET A 1 -0.75 -24.54 -1.94
CA MET A 1 -0.74 -23.73 -0.69
C MET A 1 0.11 -22.47 -0.79
N LYS A 2 1.45 -22.53 -0.99
CA LYS A 2 2.28 -21.30 -1.11
C LYS A 2 1.85 -20.36 -2.25
N TYR A 3 1.51 -20.92 -3.42
CA TYR A 3 1.01 -20.12 -4.55
C TYR A 3 -0.37 -19.50 -4.29
N ASP A 4 -1.25 -20.20 -3.58
CA ASP A 4 -2.59 -19.70 -3.22
C ASP A 4 -2.51 -18.51 -2.27
N ILE A 5 -1.59 -18.59 -1.30
CA ILE A 5 -1.29 -17.50 -0.36
C ILE A 5 -0.72 -16.29 -1.11
N GLN A 6 0.17 -16.47 -2.09
CA GLN A 6 0.71 -15.36 -2.88
C GLN A 6 -0.34 -14.62 -3.72
N ILE A 7 -1.41 -15.28 -4.15
CA ILE A 7 -2.50 -14.60 -4.88
C ILE A 7 -3.18 -13.54 -4.00
N TRP A 8 -3.35 -13.83 -2.70
CA TRP A 8 -3.92 -12.87 -1.74
C TRP A 8 -3.10 -11.60 -1.61
N PHE A 9 -1.77 -11.69 -1.76
CA PHE A 9 -0.91 -10.52 -1.77
C PHE A 9 -1.32 -9.55 -2.89
N PHE A 10 -1.47 -10.04 -4.12
CA PHE A 10 -1.82 -9.20 -5.26
C PHE A 10 -3.26 -8.65 -5.16
N ILE A 11 -4.20 -9.46 -4.65
CA ILE A 11 -5.58 -9.04 -4.40
C ILE A 11 -5.64 -7.86 -3.44
N VAL A 12 -4.75 -7.82 -2.44
CA VAL A 12 -4.70 -6.73 -1.45
C VAL A 12 -3.87 -5.56 -1.97
N PHE A 13 -2.71 -5.83 -2.59
CA PHE A 13 -1.76 -4.83 -3.07
C PHE A 13 -2.33 -3.91 -4.14
N PHE A 14 -2.91 -4.45 -5.22
CA PHE A 14 -3.34 -3.63 -6.35
C PHE A 14 -4.45 -2.62 -5.98
N PRO A 15 -5.51 -3.01 -5.23
CA PRO A 15 -6.52 -2.05 -4.77
C PRO A 15 -5.99 -1.07 -3.71
N LEU A 16 -5.01 -1.45 -2.90
CA LEU A 16 -4.43 -0.55 -1.88
C LEU A 16 -3.70 0.63 -2.50
N ILE A 17 -3.04 0.47 -3.64
CA ILE A 17 -2.32 1.57 -4.31
C ILE A 17 -3.22 2.80 -4.56
N PRO A 18 -4.34 2.70 -5.31
CA PRO A 18 -5.20 3.86 -5.56
C PRO A 18 -5.89 4.37 -4.29
N ILE A 19 -6.15 3.51 -3.30
CA ILE A 19 -6.70 3.91 -2.00
C ILE A 19 -5.69 4.81 -1.26
N VAL A 20 -4.47 4.32 -1.05
CA VAL A 20 -3.41 5.07 -0.36
C VAL A 20 -3.07 6.34 -1.13
N PHE A 21 -2.99 6.28 -2.45
CA PHE A 21 -2.72 7.45 -3.27
C PHE A 21 -3.78 8.55 -3.07
N ARG A 22 -5.08 8.20 -3.08
CA ARG A 22 -6.16 9.15 -2.80
C ARG A 22 -6.07 9.72 -1.39
N THR A 23 -5.75 8.88 -0.40
CA THR A 23 -5.57 9.31 0.99
C THR A 23 -4.40 10.29 1.13
N LEU A 24 -3.25 10.02 0.51
CA LEU A 24 -2.09 10.92 0.52
C LEU A 24 -2.42 12.25 -0.16
N MET A 25 -3.08 12.21 -1.32
CA MET A 25 -3.50 13.42 -2.06
C MET A 25 -4.51 14.28 -1.29
N ALA A 26 -5.23 13.73 -0.31
CA ALA A 26 -6.14 14.48 0.55
C ALA A 26 -5.42 15.29 1.63
N ILE A 27 -4.12 15.05 1.86
CA ILE A 27 -3.32 15.78 2.85
C ILE A 27 -2.94 17.15 2.29
N ASP A 28 -3.20 18.21 3.06
CA ASP A 28 -2.75 19.55 2.72
C ASP A 28 -1.23 19.68 2.96
N VAL A 29 -0.48 19.60 1.86
CA VAL A 29 0.98 19.75 1.86
C VAL A 29 1.45 21.13 1.39
N SER A 30 0.56 22.11 1.32
CA SER A 30 0.88 23.49 0.90
C SER A 30 1.92 24.18 1.79
N LYS A 31 2.07 23.71 3.03
CA LYS A 31 3.08 24.20 3.98
C LYS A 31 4.49 23.64 3.74
N ILE A 32 4.59 22.51 3.06
CA ILE A 32 5.84 21.76 2.88
C ILE A 32 6.41 21.97 1.48
N PHE A 33 5.54 22.09 0.47
CA PHE A 33 5.95 22.24 -0.92
C PHE A 33 5.76 23.65 -1.45
N LYS A 34 6.57 24.04 -2.44
CA LYS A 34 6.42 25.31 -3.14
C LYS A 34 5.08 25.35 -3.87
N LYS A 35 4.47 26.54 -3.90
CA LYS A 35 3.28 26.81 -4.73
C LYS A 35 3.58 26.43 -6.18
N ASN A 36 2.65 25.74 -6.83
CA ASN A 36 2.70 25.24 -8.21
C ASN A 36 3.47 23.92 -8.47
N SER A 37 3.99 23.23 -7.44
CA SER A 37 4.66 21.92 -7.60
C SER A 37 3.70 20.71 -7.61
N VAL A 38 2.51 20.86 -8.20
CA VAL A 38 1.43 19.85 -8.11
C VAL A 38 1.84 18.53 -8.79
N ARG A 39 2.62 18.59 -9.88
CA ARG A 39 3.05 17.39 -10.62
C ARG A 39 4.09 16.59 -9.84
N GLU A 40 5.04 17.28 -9.22
CA GLU A 40 6.11 16.70 -8.42
C GLU A 40 5.53 16.03 -7.17
N ILE A 41 4.59 16.71 -6.49
CA ILE A 41 3.88 16.15 -5.33
C ILE A 41 3.10 14.89 -5.72
N ARG A 42 2.41 14.93 -6.87
CA ARG A 42 1.66 13.78 -7.37
C ARG A 42 2.56 12.58 -7.66
N LEU A 43 3.72 12.81 -8.29
CA LEU A 43 4.71 11.76 -8.54
C LEU A 43 5.24 11.18 -7.23
N LEU A 44 5.60 12.04 -6.28
CA LEU A 44 6.08 11.62 -4.97
C LEU A 44 5.04 10.75 -4.27
N PHE A 45 3.78 11.20 -4.19
CA PHE A 45 2.70 10.43 -3.59
C PHE A 45 2.36 9.14 -4.33
N MET A 46 2.56 9.08 -5.64
CA MET A 46 2.43 7.84 -6.40
C MET A 46 3.47 6.81 -5.93
N PHE A 47 4.76 7.17 -5.89
CA PHE A 47 5.79 6.27 -5.38
C PHE A 47 5.56 5.89 -3.92
N THR A 48 5.21 6.86 -3.07
CA THR A 48 4.89 6.61 -1.66
C THR A 48 3.70 5.66 -1.51
N SER A 49 2.68 5.79 -2.35
CA SER A 49 1.51 4.90 -2.31
C SER A 49 1.85 3.45 -2.64
N ILE A 50 2.74 3.22 -3.61
CA ILE A 50 3.22 1.88 -3.97
C ILE A 50 3.99 1.26 -2.81
N ILE A 51 4.88 2.03 -2.18
CA ILE A 51 5.68 1.56 -1.03
C ILE A 51 4.78 1.23 0.15
N ILE A 52 3.84 2.11 0.50
CA ILE A 52 2.91 1.86 1.62
C ILE A 52 2.00 0.66 1.30
N ALA A 53 1.43 0.58 0.11
CA ALA A 53 0.61 -0.55 -0.30
C ALA A 53 1.38 -1.88 -0.21
N PHE A 54 2.65 -1.89 -0.60
CA PHE A 54 3.53 -3.05 -0.48
C PHE A 54 3.71 -3.46 0.99
N LEU A 55 4.07 -2.51 1.86
CA LEU A 55 4.28 -2.78 3.29
C LEU A 55 3.02 -3.30 3.98
N VAL A 56 1.86 -2.72 3.68
CA VAL A 56 0.58 -3.15 4.23
C VAL A 56 0.23 -4.56 3.75
N SER A 57 0.45 -4.84 2.46
CA SER A 57 0.16 -6.16 1.87
C SER A 57 1.10 -7.23 2.44
N GLU A 58 2.38 -6.94 2.60
CA GLU A 58 3.35 -7.81 3.27
C GLU A 58 2.95 -8.11 4.72
N ALA A 59 2.56 -7.08 5.48
CA ALA A 59 2.11 -7.25 6.85
C ALA A 59 0.86 -8.13 6.93
N PHE A 60 -0.09 -7.92 6.01
CA PHE A 60 -1.28 -8.74 5.88
C PHE A 60 -0.95 -10.20 5.55
N MET A 61 -0.01 -10.45 4.64
CA MET A 61 0.41 -11.81 4.30
C MET A 61 1.04 -12.54 5.48
N ARG A 62 1.97 -11.89 6.19
CA ARG A 62 2.60 -12.47 7.39
C ARG A 62 1.58 -12.75 8.49
N PHE A 63 0.55 -11.91 8.60
CA PHE A 63 -0.55 -12.14 9.52
C PHE A 63 -1.36 -13.39 9.13
N LEU A 64 -1.72 -13.54 7.85
CA LEU A 64 -2.41 -14.73 7.35
C LEU A 64 -1.58 -16.01 7.53
N GLU A 65 -0.29 -15.99 7.21
CA GLU A 65 0.60 -17.13 7.41
C GLU A 65 0.64 -17.56 8.88
N ARG A 66 0.72 -16.60 9.81
CA ARG A 66 0.66 -16.88 11.25
C ARG A 66 -0.68 -17.46 11.67
N LEU A 67 -1.80 -16.95 11.15
CA LEU A 67 -3.12 -17.50 11.43
C LEU A 67 -3.24 -18.95 10.95
N VAL A 68 -2.86 -19.23 9.70
CA VAL A 68 -2.90 -20.60 9.16
C VAL A 68 -2.05 -21.54 10.01
N SER A 69 -0.83 -21.12 10.36
CA SER A 69 0.06 -21.91 11.23
C SER A 69 -0.51 -22.14 12.63
N PHE A 70 -1.28 -21.18 13.16
CA PHE A 70 -1.95 -21.30 14.45
C PHE A 70 -3.11 -22.30 14.42
N PHE A 71 -3.84 -22.38 13.30
CA PHE A 71 -4.94 -23.32 13.11
C PHE A 71 -4.52 -24.73 12.70
N GLY A 72 -3.21 -25.01 12.59
CA GLY A 72 -2.68 -26.35 12.39
C GLY A 72 -2.83 -26.94 10.97
N TYR A 73 -3.01 -26.08 9.96
CA TYR A 73 -3.00 -26.45 8.54
C TYR A 73 -1.70 -26.08 7.84
#